data_AF-A0A1H4UI63-F1
#
_entry.id   AF-A0A1H4UI63-F1
#
_cell.length_a   1.000
_cell.length_b   1.000
_cell.length_c   1.000
_cell.angle_alpha   90.00
_cell.angle_beta   90.00
_cell.angle_gamma   90.00
#
_symmetry.space_group_name_H-M   'P 1'
#
loop_
_entity.id
_entity.type
_entity.pdbx_description
1 polymer ?
#
loop_
_entity_poly.entity_id
_entity_poly.type
_entity_poly.pdbx_seq_one_letter_code
_entity_poly.pdbx_strand_id
1 'polypeptide(L)'
;MENLNSQSLKKGTKITLFTVGEAMAITCKTESTIHGHNEKGYYGKIKGKRKKVYLINDPQNLLFVGWELPIKADTETNQFIGNARLNLLGNSKEEVKKYVLENAVNLTETIKRMINFVEVTEGYQDNIYTPLF
;
A
#
# COMPACT_ATOMS: atom_id res chain seq x y z
N MET A 1 8.95 -10.98 16.49
CA MET A 1 9.20 -10.31 15.21
C MET A 1 8.62 -11.20 14.14
N GLU A 2 7.49 -10.82 13.55
CA GLU A 2 6.87 -11.60 12.46
C GLU A 2 7.77 -11.56 11.22
N ASN A 3 7.89 -12.72 10.57
CA ASN A 3 8.78 -12.95 9.43
C ASN A 3 8.45 -12.00 8.27
N LEU A 4 9.31 -11.00 8.05
CA LEU A 4 9.49 -10.42 6.72
C LEU A 4 9.82 -11.57 5.78
N ASN A 5 9.10 -11.70 4.66
CA ASN A 5 9.43 -12.70 3.65
C ASN A 5 10.89 -12.46 3.25
N SER A 6 11.77 -13.42 3.57
CA SER A 6 13.19 -13.20 3.92
C SER A 6 14.11 -12.85 2.74
N GLN A 7 13.56 -12.41 1.60
CA GLN A 7 14.38 -11.95 0.50
C GLN A 7 14.97 -10.58 0.84
N SER A 8 16.27 -10.58 1.08
CA SER A 8 17.03 -9.35 1.25
C SER A 8 16.92 -8.50 -0.03
N LEU A 9 16.22 -7.36 0.05
CA LEU A 9 16.04 -6.47 -1.10
C LEU A 9 17.38 -5.82 -1.46
N LYS A 10 17.79 -5.95 -2.72
CA LYS A 10 19.06 -5.37 -3.19
C LYS A 10 18.96 -3.85 -3.33
N LYS A 11 20.09 -3.16 -3.16
CA LYS A 11 20.21 -1.74 -3.52
C LYS A 11 19.88 -1.57 -5.01
N GLY A 12 19.07 -0.57 -5.34
CA GLY A 12 18.57 -0.33 -6.69
C GLY A 12 17.24 -1.02 -7.01
N THR A 13 16.74 -1.90 -6.14
CA THR A 13 15.41 -2.50 -6.31
C THR A 13 14.34 -1.43 -6.27
N LYS A 14 13.50 -1.41 -7.31
CA LYS A 14 12.31 -0.58 -7.42
C LYS A 14 11.19 -1.17 -6.57
N ILE A 15 10.52 -0.32 -5.82
CA ILE A 15 9.44 -0.72 -4.92
C ILE A 15 8.24 0.21 -5.07
N THR A 16 7.07 -0.34 -4.72
CA THR A 16 5.84 0.40 -4.52
C THR A 16 5.41 0.30 -3.07
N LEU A 17 5.06 1.44 -2.50
CA LEU A 17 4.57 1.60 -1.14
C LEU A 17 3.12 2.05 -1.18
N PHE A 18 2.24 1.33 -0.49
CA PHE A 18 0.89 1.78 -0.18
C PHE A 18 0.83 2.23 1.28
N THR A 19 0.31 3.43 1.49
CA THR A 19 0.17 4.05 2.81
C THR A 19 -1.20 4.68 2.97
N VAL A 20 -1.71 4.76 4.20
CA VAL A 20 -2.88 5.60 4.50
C VAL A 20 -2.39 7.04 4.69
N GLY A 21 -2.88 7.97 3.87
CA GLY A 21 -2.57 9.38 3.98
C GLY A 21 -3.16 10.01 5.24
N GLU A 22 -2.40 10.86 5.91
CA GLU A 22 -2.85 11.58 7.11
C GLU A 22 -4.06 12.49 6.82
N ALA A 23 -4.08 13.10 5.63
CA ALA A 23 -5.20 13.90 5.16
C ALA A 23 -6.24 13.00 4.48
N MET A 24 -7.48 13.03 4.99
CA MET A 24 -8.64 12.31 4.45
C MET A 24 -8.57 10.78 4.47
N ALA A 25 -7.56 10.18 5.11
CA ALA A 25 -7.46 8.73 5.28
C ALA A 25 -7.44 7.95 3.95
N ILE A 26 -6.97 8.56 2.85
CA ILE A 26 -6.93 7.92 1.53
C ILE A 26 -5.73 7.00 1.38
N THR A 27 -5.89 5.92 0.62
CA THR A 27 -4.76 5.09 0.20
C THR A 27 -3.93 5.82 -0.86
N CYS A 28 -2.64 5.97 -0.58
CA CYS A 28 -1.66 6.60 -1.46
C CYS A 28 -0.70 5.55 -2.01
N LYS A 29 -0.45 5.58 -3.32
CA LYS A 29 0.63 4.82 -3.96
C LYS A 29 1.87 5.70 -4.09
N THR A 30 3.01 5.20 -3.63
CA THR A 30 4.30 5.90 -3.74
C THR A 30 5.37 4.98 -4.29
N GLU A 31 6.05 5.43 -5.34
CA GLU A 31 7.19 4.72 -5.91
C GLU A 31 8.51 5.16 -5.27
N SER A 32 9.41 4.21 -5.07
CA SER A 32 10.74 4.46 -4.50
C SER A 32 11.76 3.44 -5.00
N THR A 33 13.02 3.70 -4.67
CA THR A 33 14.14 2.80 -4.93
C THR A 33 14.89 2.55 -3.63
N ILE A 34 15.21 1.28 -3.37
CA ILE A 34 16.01 0.87 -2.21
C ILE A 34 17.42 1.44 -2.35
N HIS A 35 17.85 2.23 -1.36
CA HIS A 35 19.21 2.77 -1.29
C HIS A 35 20.12 1.97 -0.37
N GLY A 36 19.54 1.26 0.60
CA GLY A 36 20.26 0.38 1.52
C GLY A 36 19.35 -0.12 2.64
N HIS A 37 19.96 -0.81 3.59
CA HIS A 37 19.33 -1.26 4.83
C HIS A 37 20.26 -0.98 6.02
N ASN A 38 19.68 -0.87 7.21
CA ASN A 38 20.40 -0.84 8.49
C ASN A 38 19.51 -1.47 9.57
N GLU A 39 19.87 -1.29 10.83
CA GLU A 39 19.11 -1.74 12.01
C GLU A 39 17.65 -1.25 12.05
N LYS A 40 17.33 -0.15 11.35
CA LYS A 40 15.98 0.41 11.20
C LYS A 40 15.28 -0.06 9.92
N GLY A 41 15.77 -1.13 9.28
CA GLY A 41 15.21 -1.68 8.06
C GLY A 41 15.68 -0.97 6.78
N TYR A 42 14.92 -1.14 5.70
CA TYR A 42 15.25 -0.59 4.40
C TYR A 42 14.92 0.89 4.31
N TYR A 43 15.79 1.64 3.65
CA TYR A 43 15.57 3.05 3.37
C TYR A 43 15.74 3.37 1.89
N GLY A 44 14.97 4.35 1.43
CA GLY A 44 14.99 4.84 0.06
C GLY A 44 14.74 6.33 -0.01
N LYS A 45 14.64 6.84 -1.23
CA LYS A 45 14.27 8.23 -1.50
C LYS A 45 12.96 8.25 -2.27
N ILE A 46 11.92 8.76 -1.60
CA ILE A 46 10.64 9.06 -2.24
C ILE A 46 10.78 10.37 -3.01
N LYS A 47 10.28 10.42 -4.24
CA LYS A 47 10.28 11.64 -5.07
C LYS A 47 9.59 12.78 -4.32
N GLY A 48 10.20 13.97 -4.32
CA GLY A 48 9.67 15.15 -3.63
C GLY A 48 9.98 15.26 -2.13
N LYS A 49 10.45 14.19 -1.47
CA LYS A 49 10.91 14.26 -0.07
C LYS A 49 12.43 14.54 -0.03
N ARG A 50 12.84 15.48 0.83
CA ARG A 50 14.26 15.86 1.00
C ARG A 50 15.06 14.83 1.81
N LYS A 51 14.42 14.19 2.79
CA LYS A 51 15.05 13.21 3.69
C LYS A 51 14.85 11.77 3.18
N LYS A 52 15.78 10.88 3.54
CA LYS A 52 15.60 9.43 3.36
C LYS A 52 14.40 8.98 4.19
N VAL A 53 13.60 8.06 3.65
CA VAL A 53 12.43 7.49 4.32
C VAL A 53 12.70 6.02 4.56
N TYR A 54 12.37 5.55 5.76
CA TYR A 54 12.40 4.14 6.13
C TYR A 54 11.11 3.48 5.67
N LEU A 55 11.24 2.42 4.88
CA LEU A 55 10.15 1.89 4.05
C LEU A 55 9.44 0.70 4.70
N ILE A 56 10.12 -0.01 5.61
CA ILE A 56 9.64 -1.26 6.23
C ILE A 56 9.32 -1.11 7.73
N ASN A 57 9.63 0.04 8.34
CA ASN A 57 9.45 0.23 9.78
C ASN A 57 8.04 0.66 10.21
N ASP A 58 7.21 1.08 9.26
CA ASP A 58 5.84 1.46 9.59
C ASP A 58 4.93 0.24 9.45
N PRO A 59 4.30 -0.24 10.55
CA PRO A 59 3.41 -1.40 10.51
C PRO A 59 2.11 -1.14 9.74
N GLN A 60 1.87 0.09 9.25
CA GLN A 60 0.70 0.45 8.45
C GLN A 60 1.02 0.52 6.95
N ASN A 61 2.30 0.38 6.57
CA ASN A 61 2.71 0.46 5.18
C ASN A 61 2.77 -0.93 4.54
N LEU A 62 2.20 -1.05 3.35
CA LEU A 62 2.28 -2.26 2.54
C LEU A 62 3.27 -2.06 1.39
N LEU A 63 4.21 -3.00 1.23
CA LEU A 63 5.31 -2.88 0.29
C LEU A 63 5.34 -4.02 -0.73
N PHE A 64 5.55 -3.65 -1.99
CA PHE A 64 5.73 -4.54 -3.13
C PHE A 64 7.02 -4.23 -3.88
N VAL A 65 7.54 -5.24 -4.60
CA VAL A 65 8.61 -5.05 -5.59
C VAL A 65 7.99 -4.68 -6.94
N GLY A 66 8.53 -3.66 -7.61
CA GLY A 66 8.02 -3.15 -8.90
C GLY A 66 7.04 -1.98 -8.77
N TRP A 67 6.67 -1.36 -9.89
CA TRP A 67 5.83 -0.15 -10.01
C TRP A 67 4.45 -0.42 -10.64
N GLU A 68 4.44 -1.30 -11.64
CA GLU A 68 3.26 -1.71 -12.39
C GLU A 68 2.62 -2.92 -11.70
N LEU A 69 1.71 -2.65 -10.77
CA LEU A 69 0.95 -3.65 -10.04
C LEU A 69 -0.48 -3.69 -10.59
N PRO A 70 -1.16 -4.84 -10.57
CA PRO A 70 -2.58 -4.94 -10.94
C PRO A 70 -3.52 -4.34 -9.88
N ILE A 71 -2.98 -3.60 -8.90
CA ILE A 71 -3.69 -3.01 -7.77
C ILE A 71 -3.57 -1.50 -7.87
N LYS A 72 -4.69 -0.81 -7.65
CA LYS A 72 -4.78 0.65 -7.59
C LYS A 72 -5.00 1.13 -6.15
N ALA A 73 -4.57 2.35 -5.87
CA ALA A 73 -4.88 3.08 -4.65
C ALA A 73 -6.10 3.99 -4.84
N ASP A 74 -6.74 4.42 -3.73
CA ASP A 74 -7.87 5.38 -3.76
C ASP A 74 -7.57 6.62 -4.61
N THR A 75 -6.35 7.17 -4.42
CA THR A 75 -5.82 8.34 -5.13
C THR A 75 -5.69 8.17 -6.65
N GLU A 76 -5.74 6.94 -7.16
CA GLU A 76 -5.70 6.62 -8.58
C GLU A 76 -7.10 6.40 -9.16
N THR A 77 -8.15 6.66 -8.37
CA THR A 77 -9.54 6.54 -8.76
C THR A 77 -10.27 7.86 -8.57
N ASN A 78 -11.41 8.01 -9.25
CA ASN A 78 -12.30 9.16 -9.05
C ASN A 78 -13.28 8.96 -7.88
N GLN A 79 -13.08 7.94 -7.05
CA GLN A 79 -13.99 7.55 -5.98
C GLN A 79 -13.29 7.62 -4.62
N PHE A 80 -13.95 8.25 -3.65
CA PHE A 80 -13.50 8.22 -2.26
C PHE A 80 -14.09 7.02 -1.54
N ILE A 81 -13.23 6.12 -1.07
CA ILE A 81 -13.64 4.86 -0.41
C ILE A 81 -13.62 4.96 1.13
N GLY A 82 -13.04 6.05 1.67
CA GLY A 82 -13.44 6.62 2.96
C GLY A 82 -13.22 5.80 4.22
N ASN A 83 -12.12 5.06 4.31
CA ASN A 83 -11.73 4.42 5.57
C ASN A 83 -10.25 4.65 5.89
N ALA A 84 -9.88 4.66 7.16
CA ALA A 84 -8.48 4.69 7.59
C ALA A 84 -7.81 3.33 7.45
N ARG A 85 -7.92 2.73 6.27
CA ARG A 85 -7.39 1.41 5.89
C ARG A 85 -6.74 1.50 4.51
N LEU A 86 -5.94 0.49 4.21
CA LEU A 86 -5.37 0.30 2.87
C LEU A 86 -6.46 -0.26 1.95
N ASN A 87 -7.17 0.61 1.25
CA ASN A 87 -8.09 0.23 0.19
C ASN A 87 -7.28 -0.15 -1.05
N LEU A 88 -7.27 -1.44 -1.34
CA LEU A 88 -6.58 -1.99 -2.51
C LEU A 88 -7.64 -2.40 -3.52
N LEU A 89 -7.60 -1.73 -4.67
CA LEU A 89 -8.57 -1.92 -5.73
C LEU A 89 -7.98 -2.75 -6.86
N GLY A 90 -8.81 -3.56 -7.53
CA GLY A 90 -8.44 -4.27 -8.75
C GLY A 90 -9.70 -4.73 -9.48
N ASN A 91 -9.52 -5.63 -10.45
CA ASN A 91 -10.64 -6.14 -11.25
C ASN A 91 -11.61 -6.99 -10.42
N SER A 92 -11.11 -7.76 -9.46
CA SER A 92 -11.90 -8.51 -8.48
C SER A 92 -11.23 -8.52 -7.12
N LYS A 93 -12.01 -8.64 -6.04
CA LYS A 93 -11.49 -8.74 -4.66
C LYS A 93 -10.57 -9.95 -4.48
N GLU A 94 -10.95 -11.07 -5.07
CA GLU A 94 -10.25 -12.35 -4.97
C GLU A 94 -8.87 -12.26 -5.61
N GLU A 95 -8.76 -11.64 -6.79
CA GLU A 95 -7.48 -11.43 -7.47
C GLU A 95 -6.56 -10.50 -6.68
N VAL A 96 -7.07 -9.37 -6.19
CA VAL A 96 -6.28 -8.44 -5.37
C VAL A 96 -5.78 -9.14 -4.12
N LYS A 97 -6.66 -9.85 -3.42
CA LYS A 97 -6.31 -10.60 -2.21
C LYS A 97 -5.23 -11.64 -2.48
N LYS A 98 -5.38 -12.43 -3.53
CA LYS A 98 -4.39 -13.43 -3.94
C LYS A 98 -3.05 -12.76 -4.25
N TYR A 99 -3.06 -11.70 -5.05
CA TYR A 99 -1.85 -10.97 -5.42
C TYR A 99 -1.11 -10.44 -4.19
N VAL A 100 -1.83 -9.83 -3.24
CA VAL A 100 -1.24 -9.34 -1.99
C VAL A 100 -0.59 -10.46 -1.20
N LEU A 101 -1.29 -11.58 -1.01
CA LEU A 101 -0.77 -12.72 -0.25
C LEU A 101 0.51 -13.31 -0.87
N GLU A 102 0.62 -13.28 -2.20
CA GLU A 102 1.74 -13.87 -2.93
C GLU A 102 2.94 -12.91 -3.09
N ASN A 103 2.69 -11.60 -3.20
CA ASN A 103 3.71 -10.65 -3.67
C ASN A 103 4.11 -9.57 -2.64
N ALA A 104 3.35 -9.41 -1.54
CA ALA A 104 3.70 -8.43 -0.52
C ALA A 104 4.96 -8.84 0.25
N VAL A 105 5.90 -7.91 0.40
CA VAL A 105 7.19 -8.16 1.04
C VAL A 105 7.06 -8.23 2.57
N ASN A 106 6.15 -7.45 3.15
CA ASN A 106 6.05 -7.23 4.58
C ASN A 106 4.66 -7.56 5.15
N LEU A 107 4.00 -8.60 4.63
CA LEU A 107 2.62 -8.93 5.00
C LEU A 107 2.48 -9.52 6.42
N THR A 108 2.47 -8.65 7.43
CA THR A 108 2.23 -8.98 8.85
C THR A 108 0.73 -9.14 9.16
N GLU A 109 0.40 -9.71 10.31
CA GLU A 109 -1.01 -9.80 10.76
C GLU A 109 -1.63 -8.41 10.99
N THR A 110 -0.82 -7.44 11.41
CA THR A 110 -1.28 -6.05 11.55
C THR A 110 -1.66 -5.47 10.19
N ILE A 111 -0.81 -5.66 9.17
CA ILE A 111 -1.08 -5.17 7.82
C ILE A 111 -2.30 -5.88 7.23
N LYS A 112 -2.45 -7.19 7.41
CA LYS A 112 -3.64 -7.93 6.95
C LYS A 112 -4.95 -7.35 7.49
N ARG A 113 -4.97 -6.94 8.77
CA ARG A 113 -6.14 -6.30 9.39
C ARG A 113 -6.40 -4.87 8.88
N MET A 114 -5.37 -4.22 8.37
CA MET A 114 -5.44 -2.88 7.80
C MET A 114 -5.84 -2.86 6.33
N ILE A 115 -5.85 -4.01 5.63
CA ILE A 115 -6.21 -4.05 4.21
C ILE A 115 -7.71 -4.23 4.05
N ASN A 116 -8.28 -3.40 3.19
CA ASN A 116 -9.63 -3.56 2.66
C ASN A 116 -9.54 -3.86 1.17
N PHE A 117 -10.06 -5.01 0.75
CA PHE A 117 -10.10 -5.38 -0.66
C PHE A 117 -11.39 -4.82 -1.27
N VAL A 118 -11.22 -3.96 -2.27
CA VAL A 118 -12.33 -3.22 -2.87
C VAL A 118 -12.48 -3.63 -4.32
N GLU A 119 -13.73 -3.88 -4.71
CA GLU A 119 -14.09 -4.17 -6.10
C GLU A 119 -14.63 -2.88 -6.69
N VAL A 120 -14.06 -2.43 -7.81
CA VAL A 120 -14.60 -1.28 -8.53
C VAL A 120 -15.81 -1.77 -9.31
N THR A 121 -17.02 -1.48 -8.82
CA THR A 121 -18.25 -1.72 -9.58
C THR A 121 -18.46 -0.53 -10.51
N GLU A 122 -18.49 -0.78 -11.82
CA GLU A 122 -18.98 0.21 -12.79
C GLU A 122 -20.43 0.55 -12.42
N GLY A 123 -20.67 1.75 -11.89
CA GLY A 123 -22.01 2.19 -11.49
C GLY A 123 -22.13 2.94 -10.16
N TYR A 124 -21.04 3.24 -9.44
CA TYR A 124 -21.11 4.11 -8.26
C TYR A 124 -21.39 5.56 -8.68
N GLN A 125 -22.67 5.89 -8.87
CA GLN A 125 -23.16 7.26 -8.77
C GLN A 125 -23.06 7.68 -7.31
N ASP A 126 -22.67 8.92 -7.06
CA ASP A 126 -22.56 9.58 -5.75
C ASP A 126 -23.74 9.26 -4.83
N ASN A 127 -23.68 8.15 -4.10
CA ASN A 127 -24.46 8.00 -2.89
C ASN A 127 -23.74 8.82 -1.84
N ILE A 128 -24.20 10.07 -1.75
CA ILE A 128 -24.04 10.96 -0.60
C ILE A 128 -24.02 10.09 0.65
N TYR A 129 -22.83 9.94 1.24
CA TYR A 129 -22.64 9.26 2.51
C TYR A 129 -23.60 9.91 3.51
N THR A 130 -24.68 9.19 3.85
CA THR A 130 -25.47 9.52 5.03
C THR A 130 -24.77 8.83 6.19
N PRO A 131 -24.09 9.56 7.10
CA PRO A 131 -23.45 8.92 8.23
C PRO A 131 -24.54 8.29 9.11
N LEU A 132 -24.45 6.97 9.29
CA LEU A 132 -25.21 6.28 10.33
C LEU A 132 -24.55 6.64 11.67
N PHE A 133 -25.25 7.46 12.44
CA PHE A 133 -25.05 7.54 13.89
C PHE A 133 -25.24 6.16 14.53
#